data_AF-A0A1R0X6K8-F1
#
_entry.id   AF-A0A1R0X6K8-F1
#
_cell.length_a   1.000
_cell.length_b   1.000
_cell.length_c   1.000
_cell.angle_alpha   90.00
_cell.angle_beta   90.00
_cell.angle_gamma   90.00
#
_symmetry.space_group_name_H-M   'P 1'
#
loop_
_entity.id
_entity.type
_entity.pdbx_description
1 polymer ?
#
loop_
_entity_poly.entity_id
_entity_poly.type
_entity_poly.pdbx_seq_one_letter_code
_entity_poly.pdbx_strand_id
1 'polypeptide(L)'
;MNKSRRYIYIITVIYAVAIVLTVFSFIGLGFSDSLFRFIISLSAVLLAESVIYGYCIFWLRTASSIQQTPPVLISGAIITGIYAAIVFVSALLFDWLLELPALWYAAEQLLILVLGAITLAAIGLYGWNAGAGEQQANKSLQKFRRYQNELTEMSELASSWKNSESGQLVNVLDMLEEKFKYSDPISEPSLYATEDILQQQISLLHDHVKLLLATQEPHEGWQVEINEMSESIKSTLQRRNRELAALK
;
A
#
# COMPACT_ATOMS: atom_id res chain seq x y z
N MET A 1 -13.70 -14.92 -10.44
CA MET A 1 -14.75 -13.87 -10.49
C MET A 1 -14.92 -13.24 -9.10
N ASN A 2 -14.24 -12.10 -8.90
CA ASN A 2 -14.40 -11.03 -7.90
C ASN A 2 -14.91 -11.33 -6.47
N LYS A 3 -14.01 -11.76 -5.57
CA LYS A 3 -14.21 -11.63 -4.11
C LYS A 3 -14.54 -10.17 -3.72
N SER A 4 -13.91 -9.17 -4.36
CA SER A 4 -14.20 -7.74 -4.12
C SER A 4 -15.63 -7.34 -4.46
N ARG A 5 -16.20 -7.79 -5.58
CA ARG A 5 -17.61 -7.52 -5.94
C ARG A 5 -18.58 -8.15 -4.94
N ARG A 6 -18.26 -9.34 -4.41
CA ARG A 6 -19.08 -10.00 -3.37
C ARG A 6 -19.06 -9.20 -2.07
N TYR A 7 -17.91 -8.68 -1.65
CA TYR A 7 -17.82 -7.83 -0.46
C TYR A 7 -18.52 -6.48 -0.65
N ILE A 8 -18.37 -5.83 -1.81
CA ILE A 8 -19.11 -4.59 -2.12
C ILE A 8 -20.61 -4.85 -2.03
N TYR A 9 -21.11 -5.93 -2.63
CA TYR A 9 -22.52 -6.31 -2.56
C TYR A 9 -23.01 -6.52 -1.12
N ILE A 10 -22.24 -7.24 -0.29
CA ILE A 10 -22.57 -7.46 1.14
C ILE A 10 -22.63 -6.12 1.89
N ILE A 11 -21.65 -5.23 1.70
CA ILE A 11 -21.64 -3.91 2.35
C ILE A 11 -22.81 -3.04 1.88
N THR A 12 -23.16 -3.08 0.60
CA THR A 12 -24.35 -2.37 0.08
C THR A 12 -25.65 -2.91 0.67
N VAL A 13 -25.77 -4.22 0.85
CA VAL A 13 -26.94 -4.84 1.49
C VAL A 13 -27.02 -4.46 2.97
N ILE A 14 -25.90 -4.49 3.70
CA ILE A 14 -25.84 -4.06 5.11
C ILE A 14 -26.22 -2.58 5.24
N TYR A 15 -25.72 -1.72 4.35
CA TYR A 15 -26.08 -0.31 4.32
C TYR A 15 -27.56 -0.08 4.03
N ALA A 16 -28.14 -0.79 3.06
CA ALA A 16 -29.57 -0.70 2.77
C ALA A 16 -30.42 -1.14 3.96
N VAL A 17 -30.02 -2.20 4.65
CA VAL A 17 -30.69 -2.67 5.88
C VAL A 17 -30.54 -1.64 7.01
N ALA A 18 -29.36 -1.03 7.16
CA ALA A 18 -29.12 0.02 8.15
C ALA A 18 -30.04 1.24 7.91
N ILE A 19 -30.12 1.76 6.67
CA ILE A 19 -31.05 2.85 6.32
C ILE A 19 -32.48 2.50 6.70
N VAL A 20 -32.94 1.31 6.30
CA VAL A 20 -34.32 0.88 6.58
C VAL A 20 -34.57 0.80 8.08
N LEU A 21 -33.61 0.27 8.84
CA LEU A 21 -33.71 0.13 10.28
C LEU A 21 -33.68 1.49 10.98
N THR A 22 -32.87 2.43 10.50
CA THR A 22 -32.76 3.79 11.01
C THR A 22 -34.03 4.60 10.75
N VAL A 23 -34.57 4.53 9.53
CA VAL A 23 -35.86 5.12 9.18
C VAL A 23 -36.99 4.53 10.04
N PHE A 24 -37.01 3.20 10.21
CA PHE A 24 -38.03 2.53 11.01
C PHE A 24 -37.93 2.86 12.51
N SER A 25 -36.70 2.98 13.04
CA SER A 25 -36.45 3.37 14.43
C SER A 25 -36.89 4.82 14.70
N PHE A 26 -36.61 5.75 13.77
CA PHE A 26 -37.07 7.14 13.87
C PHE A 26 -38.59 7.27 13.85
N ILE A 27 -39.27 6.50 12.98
CA ILE A 27 -40.74 6.47 12.90
C ILE A 27 -41.35 5.80 14.15
N GLY A 28 -40.74 4.70 14.63
CA GLY A 28 -41.26 3.91 15.75
C GLY A 28 -41.03 4.52 17.13
N LEU A 29 -39.95 5.28 17.31
CA LEU A 29 -39.63 5.95 18.59
C LEU A 29 -40.37 7.29 18.77
N GLY A 30 -41.07 7.79 17.76
CA GLY A 30 -41.90 8.99 17.87
C GLY A 30 -41.09 10.25 18.19
N PHE A 31 -39.98 10.48 17.49
CA PHE A 31 -39.18 11.70 17.68
C PHE A 31 -39.92 12.95 17.17
N SER A 32 -40.19 13.88 18.11
CA SER A 32 -40.56 15.28 17.94
C SER A 32 -41.99 15.65 17.49
N ASP A 33 -42.62 16.57 18.24
CA ASP A 33 -43.87 17.30 17.93
C ASP A 33 -43.81 18.15 16.64
N SER A 34 -42.62 18.31 16.04
CA SER A 34 -42.40 19.12 14.82
C SER A 34 -41.77 18.30 13.68
N LEU A 35 -42.46 18.27 12.53
CA LEU A 35 -42.02 17.65 11.28
C LEU A 35 -40.65 18.17 10.79
N PHE A 36 -40.33 19.44 11.06
CA PHE A 36 -39.05 20.03 10.63
C PHE A 36 -37.85 19.45 11.38
N ARG A 37 -37.96 19.26 12.70
CA ARG A 37 -36.89 18.64 13.50
C ARG A 37 -36.66 17.18 13.12
N PHE A 38 -37.76 16.46 12.87
CA PHE A 38 -37.72 15.08 12.39
C PHE A 38 -36.94 14.94 11.07
N ILE A 39 -37.25 15.79 10.07
CA ILE A 39 -36.58 15.74 8.75
C ILE A 39 -35.08 16.07 8.87
N ILE A 40 -34.71 17.05 9.69
CA ILE A 40 -33.31 17.46 9.87
C ILE A 40 -32.51 16.36 10.58
N SER A 41 -33.04 15.81 11.68
CA SER A 41 -32.38 14.74 12.43
C SER A 41 -32.22 13.47 11.59
N LEU A 42 -33.28 13.07 10.87
CA LEU A 42 -33.23 11.93 9.95
C LEU A 42 -32.21 12.16 8.83
N SER A 43 -32.16 13.35 8.24
CA SER A 43 -31.22 13.67 7.16
C SER A 43 -29.76 13.65 7.64
N ALA A 44 -29.50 14.14 8.85
CA ALA A 44 -28.16 14.12 9.43
C ALA A 44 -27.67 12.69 9.68
N VAL A 45 -28.52 11.82 10.24
CA VAL A 45 -28.18 10.41 10.47
C VAL A 45 -27.97 9.66 9.15
N LEU A 46 -28.84 9.86 8.16
CA LEU A 46 -28.69 9.26 6.83
C LEU A 46 -27.41 9.72 6.11
N LEU A 47 -27.02 10.99 6.27
CA LEU A 47 -25.75 11.50 5.75
C LEU A 47 -24.55 10.86 6.46
N ALA A 48 -24.60 10.68 7.77
CA ALA A 48 -23.56 9.98 8.52
C ALA A 48 -23.42 8.52 8.06
N GLU A 49 -24.53 7.81 7.89
CA GLU A 49 -24.54 6.45 7.35
C GLU A 49 -23.97 6.40 5.92
N SER A 50 -24.32 7.37 5.08
CA SER A 50 -23.81 7.49 3.70
C SER A 50 -22.30 7.68 3.67
N VAL A 51 -21.75 8.47 4.60
CA VAL A 51 -20.31 8.70 4.74
C VAL A 51 -19.58 7.43 5.16
N ILE A 52 -20.12 6.67 6.13
CA ILE A 52 -19.57 5.38 6.56
C ILE A 52 -19.55 4.39 5.39
N TYR A 53 -20.65 4.33 4.64
CA TYR A 53 -20.76 3.47 3.46
C TYR A 53 -19.76 3.85 2.36
N GLY A 54 -19.63 5.16 2.08
CA GLY A 54 -18.65 5.69 1.13
C GLY A 54 -17.22 5.31 1.53
N TYR A 55 -16.88 5.42 2.82
CA TYR A 55 -15.58 5.02 3.34
C TYR A 55 -15.34 3.51 3.20
N CYS A 56 -16.32 2.67 3.52
CA CYS A 56 -16.23 1.21 3.36
C CYS A 56 -16.01 0.79 1.89
N ILE A 57 -16.68 1.46 0.93
CA ILE A 57 -16.45 1.23 -0.50
C ILE A 57 -15.06 1.68 -0.93
N PHE A 58 -14.63 2.87 -0.50
CA PHE A 58 -13.30 3.38 -0.78
C PHE A 58 -12.22 2.41 -0.27
N TRP A 59 -12.40 1.90 0.95
CA TRP A 59 -11.54 0.89 1.56
C TRP A 59 -11.50 -0.39 0.72
N LEU A 60 -12.66 -0.94 0.32
CA LEU A 60 -12.71 -2.16 -0.48
C LEU A 60 -12.07 -2.00 -1.88
N ARG A 61 -12.23 -0.83 -2.51
CA ARG A 61 -11.60 -0.54 -3.80
C ARG A 61 -10.08 -0.44 -3.65
N THR A 62 -9.59 0.30 -2.66
CA THR A 62 -8.16 0.50 -2.40
C THR A 62 -7.48 -0.78 -1.92
N ALA A 63 -8.08 -1.52 -1.00
CA ALA A 63 -7.57 -2.80 -0.50
C ALA A 63 -7.53 -3.89 -1.58
N SER A 64 -8.38 -3.82 -2.61
CA SER A 64 -8.31 -4.75 -3.74
C SER A 64 -7.10 -4.53 -4.65
N SER A 65 -6.47 -3.35 -4.57
CA SER A 65 -5.30 -2.98 -5.37
C SER A 65 -3.96 -3.18 -4.63
N ILE A 66 -3.98 -3.39 -3.30
CA ILE A 66 -2.78 -3.36 -2.46
C ILE A 66 -2.76 -4.62 -1.57
N GLN A 67 -1.76 -5.49 -1.76
CA GLN A 67 -1.63 -6.78 -1.06
C GLN A 67 -1.41 -6.67 0.46
N GLN A 68 -1.10 -5.49 0.98
CA GLN A 68 -0.93 -5.21 2.41
C GLN A 68 -1.84 -4.05 2.78
N THR A 69 -2.63 -4.19 3.83
CA THR A 69 -3.56 -3.14 4.32
C THR A 69 -2.74 -1.95 4.82
N PRO A 70 -2.72 -0.80 4.12
CA PRO A 70 -1.95 0.36 4.57
C PRO A 70 -2.46 0.84 5.95
N PRO A 71 -1.58 1.22 6.89
CA PRO A 71 -1.93 1.67 8.25
C PRO A 71 -2.95 2.81 8.27
N VAL A 72 -2.89 3.66 7.24
CA VAL A 72 -3.83 4.75 6.92
C VAL A 72 -5.29 4.32 6.94
N LEU A 73 -5.58 3.13 6.39
CA LEU A 73 -6.94 2.63 6.28
C LEU A 73 -7.49 2.14 7.63
N ILE A 74 -6.62 1.73 8.56
CA ILE A 74 -7.00 1.35 9.92
C ILE A 74 -7.27 2.62 10.74
N SER A 75 -6.42 3.63 10.63
CA SER A 75 -6.63 4.92 11.30
C SER A 75 -7.89 5.64 10.80
N GLY A 76 -8.19 5.59 9.50
CA GLY A 76 -9.40 6.22 8.96
C GLY A 76 -10.68 5.50 9.38
N ALA A 77 -10.66 4.18 9.58
CA ALA A 77 -11.80 3.43 10.09
C ALA A 77 -12.13 3.79 11.55
N ILE A 78 -11.10 3.96 12.40
CA ILE A 78 -11.27 4.38 13.80
C ILE A 78 -11.84 5.80 13.87
N ILE A 79 -11.31 6.75 13.08
CA ILE A 79 -11.78 8.13 13.07
C ILE A 79 -13.21 8.22 12.52
N THR A 80 -13.53 7.46 11.47
CA THR A 80 -14.90 7.39 10.93
C THR A 80 -15.87 6.80 11.96
N GLY A 81 -15.45 5.78 12.71
CA GLY A 81 -16.22 5.21 13.81
C GLY A 81 -16.45 6.21 14.95
N ILE A 82 -15.43 7.00 15.31
CA ILE A 82 -15.54 8.06 16.32
C ILE A 82 -16.47 9.17 15.82
N TYR A 83 -16.36 9.58 14.56
CA TYR A 83 -17.28 10.56 13.95
C TYR A 83 -18.73 10.08 14.01
N ALA A 84 -18.98 8.84 13.61
CA ALA A 84 -20.31 8.23 13.67
C ALA A 84 -20.84 8.17 15.11
N ALA A 85 -20.00 7.80 16.08
CA ALA A 85 -20.38 7.77 17.48
C ALA A 85 -20.70 9.18 18.01
N ILE A 86 -19.91 10.20 17.65
CA ILE A 86 -20.16 11.59 18.03
C ILE A 86 -21.48 12.10 17.43
N VAL A 87 -21.76 11.81 16.16
CA VAL A 87 -23.01 12.22 15.49
C VAL A 87 -24.22 11.51 16.12
N PHE A 88 -24.07 10.23 16.47
CA PHE A 88 -25.14 9.46 17.09
C PHE A 88 -25.42 9.93 18.53
N VAL A 89 -24.36 10.18 19.30
CA VAL A 89 -24.45 10.71 20.66
C VAL A 89 -24.98 12.14 20.65
N SER A 90 -24.59 12.98 19.68
CA SER A 90 -25.14 14.34 19.56
C SER A 90 -26.62 14.28 19.19
N ALA A 91 -27.03 13.45 18.22
CA ALA A 91 -28.43 13.28 17.88
C ALA A 91 -29.25 12.80 19.09
N LEU A 92 -28.77 11.82 19.87
CA LEU A 92 -29.45 11.34 21.08
C LEU A 92 -29.49 12.37 22.21
N LEU A 93 -28.37 13.03 22.51
CA LEU A 93 -28.29 13.97 23.62
C LEU A 93 -29.03 15.28 23.33
N PHE A 94 -28.95 15.81 22.11
CA PHE A 94 -29.62 17.07 21.78
C PHE A 94 -31.12 16.92 21.58
N ASP A 95 -31.59 15.79 21.05
CA ASP A 95 -33.03 15.53 20.87
C ASP A 95 -33.71 15.20 22.23
N TRP A 96 -32.95 14.72 23.23
CA TRP A 96 -33.49 14.37 24.56
C TRP A 96 -33.27 15.44 25.64
N LEU A 97 -32.20 16.25 25.56
CA LEU A 97 -31.79 17.14 26.65
C LEU A 97 -32.07 18.63 26.40
N LEU A 98 -32.21 19.07 25.14
CA LEU A 98 -32.28 20.49 24.80
C LEU A 98 -33.39 20.73 23.76
N GLU A 99 -34.50 21.33 24.17
CA GLU A 99 -35.59 21.81 23.30
C GLU A 99 -35.16 23.01 22.41
N LEU A 100 -33.95 22.97 21.84
CA LEU A 100 -33.32 24.06 21.09
C LEU A 100 -34.14 24.44 19.83
N PRO A 101 -34.22 25.73 19.48
CA PRO A 101 -34.86 26.18 18.24
C PRO A 101 -34.28 25.45 17.02
N ALA A 102 -35.13 25.01 16.10
CA ALA A 102 -34.76 24.13 14.99
C ALA A 102 -33.60 24.65 14.11
N LEU A 103 -33.42 25.98 14.02
CA LEU A 103 -32.32 26.61 13.28
C LEU A 103 -30.95 26.42 13.94
N TRP A 104 -30.88 26.45 15.27
CA TRP A 104 -29.62 26.23 15.99
C TRP A 104 -29.18 24.77 15.93
N TYR A 105 -30.14 23.85 16.05
CA TYR A 105 -29.90 22.42 15.85
C TYR A 105 -29.36 22.13 14.43
N ALA A 106 -29.95 22.76 13.39
CA ALA A 106 -29.47 22.62 12.02
C ALA A 106 -28.06 23.18 11.82
N ALA A 107 -27.74 24.32 12.45
CA ALA A 107 -26.41 24.92 12.37
C ALA A 107 -25.33 24.03 13.02
N GLU A 108 -25.63 23.40 14.16
CA GLU A 108 -24.72 22.45 14.80
C GLU A 108 -24.51 21.18 13.99
N GLN A 109 -25.59 20.59 13.45
CA GLN A 109 -25.49 19.41 12.57
C GLN A 109 -24.68 19.71 11.30
N LEU A 110 -24.83 20.91 10.73
CA LEU A 110 -24.03 21.35 9.59
C LEU A 110 -22.55 21.54 9.98
N LEU A 111 -22.28 22.09 11.17
CA LEU A 111 -20.93 22.28 11.68
C LEU A 111 -20.21 20.94 11.90
N ILE A 112 -20.90 19.95 12.48
CA ILE A 112 -20.38 18.58 12.64
C ILE A 112 -20.09 17.96 11.28
N LEU A 113 -20.99 18.11 10.30
CA LEU A 113 -20.79 17.60 8.94
C LEU A 113 -19.57 18.23 8.27
N VAL A 114 -19.37 19.54 8.40
CA VAL A 114 -18.21 20.25 7.84
C VAL A 114 -16.92 19.77 8.49
N LEU A 115 -16.89 19.61 9.82
CA LEU A 115 -15.73 19.05 10.53
C LEU A 115 -15.44 17.60 10.12
N GLY A 116 -16.46 16.78 9.94
CA GLY A 116 -16.36 15.42 9.42
C GLY A 116 -15.78 15.39 8.00
N ALA A 117 -16.27 16.26 7.12
CA ALA A 117 -15.78 16.37 5.76
C ALA A 117 -14.31 16.81 5.69
N ILE A 118 -13.92 17.79 6.50
CA ILE A 118 -12.53 18.27 6.58
C ILE A 118 -11.60 17.17 7.08
N THR A 119 -11.99 16.46 8.14
CA THR A 119 -11.18 15.37 8.71
C THR A 119 -11.05 14.19 7.74
N LEU A 120 -12.13 13.79 7.06
CA LEU A 120 -12.07 12.77 6.01
C LEU A 120 -11.22 13.19 4.81
N ALA A 121 -11.33 14.45 4.37
CA ALA A 121 -10.50 14.97 3.28
C ALA A 121 -9.01 14.97 3.65
N ALA A 122 -8.68 15.40 4.89
CA ALA A 122 -7.30 15.37 5.40
C ALA A 122 -6.74 13.95 5.45
N ILE A 123 -7.54 12.96 5.88
CA ILE A 123 -7.15 11.54 5.92
C ILE A 123 -6.98 10.98 4.51
N GLY A 124 -7.87 11.32 3.58
CA GLY A 124 -7.76 10.89 2.19
C GLY A 124 -6.47 11.39 1.54
N LEU A 125 -6.13 12.66 1.77
CA LEU A 125 -4.90 13.26 1.26
C LEU A 125 -3.64 12.69 1.93
N TYR A 126 -3.63 12.60 3.27
CA TYR A 126 -2.52 12.01 4.01
C TYR A 126 -2.31 10.54 3.63
N GLY A 127 -3.42 9.83 3.43
CA GLY A 127 -3.43 8.43 3.09
C GLY A 127 -2.91 8.11 1.71
N TRP A 128 -3.24 8.95 0.73
CA TRP A 128 -2.68 8.86 -0.61
C TRP A 128 -1.16 9.10 -0.57
N ASN A 129 -0.71 10.11 0.17
CA ASN A 129 0.70 10.47 0.22
C ASN A 129 1.56 9.43 0.99
N ALA A 130 1.10 8.97 2.16
CA ALA A 130 1.80 7.96 2.95
C ALA A 130 1.80 6.58 2.26
N GLY A 131 0.68 6.20 1.63
CA GLY A 131 0.57 4.95 0.89
C GLY A 131 1.47 4.90 -0.35
N ALA A 132 1.74 6.04 -0.99
CA ALA A 132 2.69 6.11 -2.09
C ALA A 132 4.13 5.81 -1.61
N GLY A 133 4.54 6.37 -0.47
CA GLY A 133 5.87 6.13 0.12
C GLY A 133 6.08 4.68 0.58
N GLU A 134 5.12 4.09 1.30
CA GLU A 134 5.23 2.71 1.80
C GLU A 134 5.21 1.66 0.68
N GLN A 135 4.36 1.84 -0.34
CA GLN A 135 4.36 0.95 -1.51
C GLN A 135 5.68 1.00 -2.25
N GLN A 136 6.29 2.18 -2.30
CA GLN A 136 7.53 2.41 -3.02
C GLN A 136 8.71 1.76 -2.29
N ALA A 137 8.79 1.89 -0.97
CA ALA A 137 9.77 1.21 -0.13
C ALA A 137 9.62 -0.32 -0.20
N ASN A 138 8.38 -0.84 -0.18
CA ASN A 138 8.14 -2.27 -0.33
C ASN A 138 8.53 -2.79 -1.71
N LYS A 139 8.30 -2.02 -2.78
CA LYS A 139 8.71 -2.39 -4.14
C LYS A 139 10.24 -2.41 -4.29
N SER A 140 10.96 -1.45 -3.72
CA SER A 140 12.43 -1.45 -3.76
C SER A 140 13.01 -2.64 -2.98
N LEU A 141 12.49 -2.93 -1.78
CA LEU A 141 12.83 -4.13 -1.01
C LEU A 141 12.58 -5.44 -1.79
N GLN A 142 11.44 -5.55 -2.48
CA GLN A 142 11.13 -6.73 -3.30
C GLN A 142 12.09 -6.88 -4.49
N LYS A 143 12.40 -5.79 -5.20
CA LYS A 143 13.39 -5.80 -6.30
C LYS A 143 14.77 -6.23 -5.79
N PHE A 144 15.19 -5.70 -4.65
CA PHE A 144 16.49 -6.00 -4.07
C PHE A 144 16.62 -7.47 -3.65
N ARG A 145 15.58 -8.04 -3.02
CA ARG A 145 15.53 -9.48 -2.72
C ARG A 145 15.57 -10.33 -3.97
N ARG A 146 14.98 -9.86 -5.07
CA ARG A 146 15.05 -10.55 -6.36
C ARG A 146 16.48 -10.62 -6.89
N TYR A 147 17.26 -9.54 -6.79
CA TYR A 147 18.68 -9.56 -7.17
C TYR A 147 19.47 -10.59 -6.36
N GLN A 148 19.25 -10.65 -5.04
CA GLN A 148 19.91 -11.64 -4.18
C GLN A 148 19.54 -13.06 -4.60
N ASN A 149 18.25 -13.34 -4.80
CA ASN A 149 17.79 -14.66 -5.23
C ASN A 149 18.35 -15.06 -6.61
N GLU A 150 18.41 -14.13 -7.56
CA GLU A 150 18.97 -14.41 -8.90
C GLU A 150 20.47 -14.73 -8.81
N LEU A 151 21.24 -14.03 -7.94
CA LEU A 151 22.66 -14.31 -7.73
C LEU A 151 22.89 -15.66 -7.03
N THR A 152 22.08 -15.99 -6.02
CA THR A 152 22.16 -17.29 -5.35
C THR A 152 21.80 -18.43 -6.32
N GLU A 153 20.76 -18.27 -7.15
CA GLU A 153 20.42 -19.24 -8.20
C GLU A 153 21.58 -19.44 -9.18
N MET A 154 22.26 -18.36 -9.61
CA MET A 154 23.45 -18.46 -10.44
C MET A 154 24.59 -19.21 -9.76
N SER A 155 24.84 -18.96 -8.47
CA SER A 155 25.90 -19.65 -7.71
C SER A 155 25.59 -21.14 -7.57
N GLU A 156 24.34 -21.50 -7.27
CA GLU A 156 23.88 -22.90 -7.23
C GLU A 156 24.06 -23.59 -8.60
N LEU A 157 23.64 -22.93 -9.69
CA LEU A 157 23.81 -23.45 -11.04
C LEU A 157 25.30 -23.64 -11.40
N ALA A 158 26.14 -22.67 -11.06
CA ALA A 158 27.58 -22.75 -11.25
C ALA A 158 28.23 -23.89 -10.45
N SER A 159 27.76 -24.15 -9.23
CA SER A 159 28.26 -25.24 -8.38
C SER A 159 27.94 -26.63 -8.96
N SER A 160 26.84 -26.75 -9.70
CA SER A 160 26.42 -27.99 -10.37
C SER A 160 27.22 -28.31 -11.64
N TRP A 161 28.07 -27.37 -12.09
CA TRP A 161 28.87 -27.52 -13.29
C TRP A 161 30.05 -28.48 -13.08
N LYS A 162 30.08 -29.57 -13.86
CA LYS A 162 31.12 -30.60 -13.81
C LYS A 162 32.39 -30.19 -14.57
N ASN A 163 32.93 -29.01 -14.29
CA ASN A 163 34.16 -28.50 -14.87
C ASN A 163 35.15 -28.11 -13.76
N SER A 164 36.46 -28.22 -13.99
CA SER A 164 37.50 -27.78 -13.05
C SER A 164 37.45 -26.28 -12.74
N GLU A 165 36.85 -25.49 -13.62
CA GLU A 165 36.74 -24.03 -13.47
C GLU A 165 35.47 -23.56 -12.73
N SER A 166 34.59 -24.49 -12.32
CA SER A 166 33.35 -24.17 -11.60
C SER A 166 33.59 -23.40 -10.29
N GLY A 167 34.65 -23.74 -9.57
CA GLY A 167 35.03 -23.06 -8.33
C GLY A 167 35.38 -21.59 -8.53
N GLN A 168 35.90 -21.20 -9.69
CA GLN A 168 36.19 -19.79 -9.98
C GLN A 168 34.91 -19.01 -10.25
N LEU A 169 33.98 -19.59 -11.03
CA LEU A 169 32.69 -18.97 -11.31
C LEU A 169 31.85 -18.78 -10.02
N VAL A 170 31.79 -19.81 -9.17
CA VAL A 170 31.12 -19.74 -7.86
C VAL A 170 31.73 -18.63 -7.00
N ASN A 171 33.06 -18.53 -6.92
CA ASN A 171 33.71 -17.50 -6.13
C ASN A 171 33.37 -16.07 -6.61
N VAL A 172 33.31 -15.84 -7.93
CA VAL A 172 32.93 -14.52 -8.48
C VAL A 172 31.48 -14.17 -8.13
N LEU A 173 30.56 -15.14 -8.22
CA LEU A 173 29.15 -14.96 -7.89
C LEU A 173 28.92 -14.74 -6.39
N ASP A 174 29.60 -15.51 -5.54
CA ASP A 174 29.53 -15.38 -4.08
C ASP A 174 30.07 -14.02 -3.61
N MET A 175 31.19 -13.56 -4.19
CA MET A 175 31.72 -12.22 -3.91
C MET A 175 30.73 -11.12 -4.31
N LEU A 176 30.01 -11.30 -5.41
CA LEU A 176 28.99 -10.35 -5.86
C LEU A 176 27.77 -10.37 -4.92
N GLU A 177 27.28 -11.56 -4.56
CA GLU A 177 26.18 -11.73 -3.60
C GLU A 177 26.52 -11.07 -2.26
N GLU A 178 27.74 -11.25 -1.75
CA GLU A 178 28.18 -10.63 -0.51
C GLU A 178 28.08 -9.09 -0.56
N LYS A 179 28.41 -8.47 -1.70
CA LYS A 179 28.26 -7.01 -1.88
C LYS A 179 26.79 -6.57 -1.87
N PHE A 180 25.88 -7.37 -2.42
CA PHE A 180 24.44 -7.12 -2.33
C PHE A 180 23.88 -7.39 -0.92
N LYS A 181 24.46 -8.31 -0.15
CA LYS A 181 24.03 -8.58 1.22
C LYS A 181 24.30 -7.42 2.17
N TYR A 182 25.43 -6.72 1.97
CA TYR A 182 25.85 -5.58 2.80
C TYR A 182 25.45 -4.21 2.25
N SER A 183 24.67 -4.12 1.16
CA SER A 183 24.17 -2.85 0.64
C SER A 183 22.75 -2.54 1.14
N ASP A 184 22.39 -1.25 1.16
CA ASP A 184 21.10 -0.79 1.68
C ASP A 184 19.96 -1.23 0.74
N PRO A 185 18.95 -1.99 1.18
CA PRO A 185 17.88 -2.48 0.31
C PRO A 185 16.88 -1.40 -0.11
N ILE A 186 16.89 -0.22 0.50
CA ILE A 186 15.89 0.83 0.26
C ILE A 186 16.42 1.79 -0.81
N SER A 187 15.72 1.90 -1.95
CA SER A 187 16.08 2.84 -3.03
C SER A 187 15.15 4.06 -3.06
N GLU A 188 15.74 5.23 -3.33
CA GLU A 188 15.05 6.50 -3.55
C GLU A 188 14.61 6.66 -5.03
N PRO A 189 13.55 7.45 -5.32
CA PRO A 189 13.07 7.66 -6.70
C PRO A 189 14.13 8.21 -7.66
N SER A 190 15.07 9.01 -7.15
CA SER A 190 16.19 9.57 -7.92
C SER A 190 17.17 8.51 -8.42
N LEU A 191 17.17 7.31 -7.84
CA LEU A 191 18.10 6.22 -8.14
C LEU A 191 17.52 5.18 -9.11
N TYR A 192 16.27 5.35 -9.56
CA TYR A 192 15.59 4.33 -10.37
C TYR A 192 16.26 4.01 -11.70
N ALA A 193 16.82 5.03 -12.36
CA ALA A 193 17.60 4.79 -13.56
C ALA A 193 18.83 3.90 -13.27
N THR A 194 19.49 4.11 -12.13
CA THR A 194 20.62 3.26 -11.70
C THR A 194 20.16 1.84 -11.32
N GLU A 195 19.00 1.67 -10.68
CA GLU A 195 18.43 0.36 -10.36
C GLU A 195 18.04 -0.45 -11.61
N ASP A 196 17.48 0.22 -12.63
CA ASP A 196 17.13 -0.45 -13.88
C ASP A 196 18.39 -0.92 -14.65
N ILE A 197 19.48 -0.15 -14.59
CA ILE A 197 20.79 -0.58 -15.12
C ILE A 197 21.31 -1.80 -14.35
N LEU A 198 21.24 -1.79 -13.01
CA LEU A 198 21.65 -2.96 -12.20
C LEU A 198 20.83 -4.21 -12.55
N GLN A 199 19.52 -4.06 -12.70
CA GLN A 199 18.65 -5.16 -13.10
C GLN A 199 19.05 -5.74 -14.46
N GLN A 200 19.31 -4.86 -15.43
CA GLN A 200 19.72 -5.30 -16.76
C GLN A 200 21.06 -6.05 -16.72
N GLN A 201 22.04 -5.54 -15.97
CA GLN A 201 23.36 -6.18 -15.85
C GLN A 201 23.28 -7.54 -15.15
N ILE A 202 22.49 -7.68 -14.10
CA ILE A 202 22.29 -8.96 -13.40
C ILE A 202 21.59 -9.97 -14.33
N SER A 203 20.57 -9.53 -15.09
CA SER A 203 19.90 -10.40 -16.07
C SER A 203 20.86 -10.85 -17.17
N LEU A 204 21.73 -9.97 -17.67
CA LEU A 204 22.73 -10.33 -18.67
C LEU A 204 23.77 -11.32 -18.13
N LEU A 205 24.16 -11.16 -16.86
CA LEU A 205 25.07 -12.09 -16.18
C LEU A 205 24.42 -13.47 -16.05
N HIS A 206 23.16 -13.50 -15.65
CA HIS A 206 22.37 -14.73 -15.55
C HIS A 206 22.31 -15.48 -16.88
N ASP A 207 22.01 -14.76 -17.96
CA ASP A 207 21.92 -15.34 -19.29
C ASP A 207 23.29 -15.87 -19.76
N HIS A 208 24.38 -15.15 -19.49
CA HIS A 208 25.74 -15.62 -19.78
C HIS A 208 26.10 -16.88 -18.99
N VAL A 209 25.80 -16.91 -17.69
CA VAL A 209 26.02 -18.10 -16.85
C VAL A 209 25.23 -19.28 -17.40
N LYS A 210 23.95 -19.09 -17.75
CA LYS A 210 23.13 -20.16 -18.34
C LYS A 210 23.67 -20.67 -19.67
N LEU A 211 24.09 -19.77 -20.57
CA LEU A 211 24.68 -20.14 -21.84
C LEU A 211 25.96 -20.94 -21.65
N LEU A 212 26.84 -20.47 -20.76
CA LEU A 212 28.11 -21.12 -20.45
C LEU A 212 27.92 -22.54 -19.89
N LEU A 213 26.95 -22.71 -18.99
CA LEU A 213 26.59 -24.01 -18.44
C LEU A 213 25.96 -24.95 -19.48
N ALA A 214 25.21 -24.40 -20.44
CA ALA A 214 24.56 -25.18 -21.50
C ALA A 214 25.56 -25.74 -22.53
N THR A 215 26.63 -25.00 -22.84
CA THR A 215 27.65 -25.44 -23.80
C THR A 215 28.61 -26.51 -23.27
N GLN A 216 28.68 -26.73 -21.94
CA GLN A 216 29.58 -27.66 -21.22
C GLN A 216 31.09 -27.45 -21.44
N GLU A 217 31.51 -27.01 -22.62
CA GLU A 217 32.85 -26.54 -22.94
C GLU A 217 32.88 -25.00 -22.85
N PRO A 218 33.73 -24.44 -21.97
CA PRO A 218 33.90 -23.00 -21.87
C PRO A 218 34.58 -22.46 -23.14
N HIS A 219 34.03 -21.40 -23.73
CA HIS A 219 34.71 -20.70 -24.82
C HIS A 219 35.95 -19.94 -24.31
N GLU A 220 36.95 -19.74 -25.17
CA GLU A 220 38.10 -18.91 -24.80
C GLU A 220 37.63 -17.50 -24.36
N GLY A 221 38.12 -17.03 -23.22
CA GLY A 221 37.83 -15.68 -22.72
C GLY A 221 36.63 -15.53 -21.79
N TRP A 222 35.84 -16.58 -21.54
CA TRP A 222 34.64 -16.50 -20.69
C TRP A 222 34.90 -15.92 -19.27
N GLN A 223 36.07 -16.21 -18.69
CA GLN A 223 36.47 -15.71 -17.37
C GLN A 223 36.62 -14.19 -17.37
N VAL A 224 37.14 -13.63 -18.46
CA VAL A 224 37.32 -12.18 -18.61
C VAL A 224 35.95 -11.52 -18.69
N GLU A 225 35.04 -12.05 -19.50
CA GLU A 225 33.69 -11.50 -19.67
C GLU A 225 32.88 -11.51 -18.37
N ILE A 226 32.87 -12.64 -17.64
CA ILE A 226 32.15 -12.75 -16.36
C ILE A 226 32.76 -11.82 -15.30
N ASN A 227 34.10 -11.70 -15.25
CA ASN A 227 34.77 -10.79 -14.32
C ASN A 227 34.50 -9.32 -14.65
N GLU A 228 34.53 -8.94 -15.94
CA GLU A 228 34.19 -7.58 -16.39
C GLU A 228 32.74 -7.24 -16.05
N MET A 229 31.81 -8.17 -16.25
CA MET A 229 30.40 -7.97 -15.91
C MET A 229 30.19 -7.86 -14.40
N SER A 230 30.85 -8.70 -13.61
CA SER A 230 30.83 -8.64 -12.14
C SER A 230 31.40 -7.32 -11.62
N GLU A 231 32.53 -6.85 -12.15
CA GLU A 231 33.12 -5.58 -11.75
C GLU A 231 32.26 -4.39 -12.19
N SER A 232 31.60 -4.48 -13.35
CA SER A 232 30.64 -3.49 -13.82
C SER A 232 29.42 -3.38 -12.88
N ILE A 233 28.83 -4.52 -12.47
CA ILE A 233 27.73 -4.55 -11.50
C ILE A 233 28.18 -3.96 -10.17
N LYS A 234 29.35 -4.37 -9.67
CA LYS A 234 29.94 -3.86 -8.42
C LYS A 234 30.18 -2.36 -8.47
N SER A 235 30.70 -1.83 -9.58
CA SER A 235 30.92 -0.39 -9.75
C SER A 235 29.60 0.39 -9.75
N THR A 236 28.56 -0.16 -10.38
CA THR A 236 27.22 0.43 -10.43
C THR A 236 26.57 0.41 -9.05
N LEU A 237 26.71 -0.70 -8.30
CA LEU A 237 26.23 -0.82 -6.93
C LEU A 237 26.95 0.16 -5.99
N GLN A 238 28.26 0.33 -6.15
CA GLN A 238 29.02 1.32 -5.38
C GLN A 238 28.59 2.76 -5.71
N ARG A 239 28.35 3.08 -6.98
CA ARG A 239 27.81 4.40 -7.38
C ARG A 239 26.46 4.63 -6.72
N ARG A 240 25.54 3.67 -6.82
CA ARG A 240 24.22 3.73 -6.20
C ARG A 240 24.30 3.94 -4.68
N ASN A 241 25.20 3.24 -3.99
CA ASN A 241 25.39 3.42 -2.54
C ASN A 241 25.96 4.80 -2.17
N ARG A 242 26.83 5.38 -3.00
CA ARG A 242 27.35 6.75 -2.80
C ARG A 242 26.27 7.79 -3.02
N GLU A 243 25.47 7.65 -4.08
CA GLU A 243 24.34 8.54 -4.36
C GLU A 243 23.30 8.46 -3.25
N LEU A 244 23.01 7.25 -2.76
CA LEU A 244 22.12 7.04 -1.62
C LEU A 244 22.65 7.66 -0.33
N ALA A 245 23.96 7.55 -0.07
CA ALA A 245 24.59 8.20 1.08
C ALA A 245 24.56 9.73 1.00
N ALA A 246 24.56 10.32 -0.21
CA ALA A 246 24.47 11.76 -0.40
C ALA A 246 23.03 12.32 -0.25
N LEU A 247 22.02 11.45 -0.32
CA LEU A 247 20.60 11.81 -0.19
C LEU A 247 20.08 11.68 1.25
N LYS A 248 20.85 11.06 2.16
CA LYS A 248 20.57 10.95 3.60
C LYS A 248 21.13 12.14 4.35
#